data_AF-A0A9D2LKD5-F1
#
_entry.id   AF-A0A9D2LKD5-F1
#
_cell.length_a   1.000
_cell.length_b   1.000
_cell.length_c   1.000
_cell.angle_alpha   90.00
_cell.angle_beta   90.00
_cell.angle_gamma   90.00
#
_symmetry.space_group_name_H-M   'P 1'
#
loop_
_entity.id
_entity.type
_entity.pdbx_description
1 polymer ?
#
loop_
_entity_poly.entity_id
_entity_poly.type
_entity_poly.pdbx_seq_one_letter_code
_entity_poly.pdbx_strand_id
1 'polypeptide(L)'
;MEKEEILKKYRQEGVDEGREEANRRGDDAGFYALCGLSFLLMIYQAFTNQVFGDVAAVLFVFSSVGSFARYRTDRDRFFLGMGIFTGALCLGSLGWYIWHTL
;
A
#
# COMPACT_ATOMS: atom_id res chain seq x y z
N MET A 1 -11.23 14.39 -37.06
CA MET A 1 -10.93 13.01 -37.50
C MET A 1 -10.32 12.17 -36.38
N GLU A 2 -9.47 12.73 -35.50
CA GLU A 2 -8.91 11.96 -34.35
C GLU A 2 -9.95 11.44 -33.36
N LYS A 3 -11.07 12.16 -33.17
CA LYS A 3 -12.15 11.76 -32.24
C LYS A 3 -12.73 10.38 -32.53
N GLU A 4 -12.87 10.01 -33.81
CA GLU A 4 -13.48 8.72 -34.18
C GLU A 4 -12.51 7.54 -34.00
N GLU A 5 -11.22 7.76 -34.23
CA GLU A 5 -10.18 6.76 -33.93
C GLU A 5 -10.04 6.54 -32.43
N ILE A 6 -10.06 7.61 -31.63
CA ILE A 6 -10.08 7.54 -30.17
C ILE A 6 -11.31 6.74 -29.70
N LEU A 7 -12.51 7.07 -30.20
CA LEU A 7 -13.75 6.38 -29.85
C LEU A 7 -13.79 4.90 -30.27
N LYS A 8 -13.15 4.53 -31.38
CA LYS A 8 -13.00 3.12 -31.78
C LYS A 8 -12.03 2.38 -30.87
N LYS A 9 -10.92 3.03 -30.48
CA LYS A 9 -9.91 2.46 -29.59
C LYS A 9 -10.49 2.20 -28.19
N TYR A 10 -11.20 3.16 -27.60
CA TYR A 10 -11.93 2.95 -26.34
C TYR A 10 -12.97 1.82 -26.40
N ARG A 11 -13.69 1.70 -27.53
CA ARG A 11 -14.64 0.60 -27.73
C ARG A 11 -13.97 -0.77 -27.89
N GLN A 12 -12.74 -0.81 -28.39
CA GLN A 12 -11.95 -2.04 -28.52
C GLN A 12 -11.25 -2.44 -27.22
N GLU A 13 -10.85 -1.47 -26.40
CA GLU A 13 -10.20 -1.71 -25.10
C GLU A 13 -11.17 -2.40 -24.11
N GLY A 14 -12.48 -2.17 -24.23
CA GLY A 14 -13.49 -2.85 -23.40
C GLY A 14 -13.33 -2.58 -21.90
N VAL A 15 -12.54 -1.57 -21.54
CA VAL A 15 -12.28 -1.14 -20.17
C VAL A 15 -13.46 -0.30 -19.72
N ASP A 16 -14.19 -0.79 -18.73
CA ASP A 16 -15.24 -0.04 -18.05
C ASP A 16 -14.58 0.84 -16.98
N GLU A 17 -14.29 2.09 -17.35
CA GLU A 17 -13.71 3.10 -16.47
C GLU A 17 -14.52 3.27 -15.16
N GLY A 18 -15.86 3.12 -15.23
CA GLY A 18 -16.72 3.21 -14.06
C GLY A 18 -16.48 2.08 -13.06
N ARG A 19 -16.21 0.88 -13.56
CA ARG A 19 -15.86 -0.29 -12.74
C ARG A 19 -14.44 -0.20 -12.18
N GLU A 20 -13.48 0.34 -12.94
CA GLU A 20 -12.14 0.62 -12.41
C GLU A 20 -12.17 1.69 -11.31
N GLU A 21 -12.96 2.75 -11.49
CA GLU A 21 -13.07 3.79 -10.47
C GLU A 21 -13.76 3.27 -9.20
N ALA A 22 -14.80 2.44 -9.34
CA ALA A 22 -15.43 1.76 -8.21
C ALA A 22 -14.44 0.86 -7.45
N ASN A 23 -13.64 0.07 -8.17
CA ASN A 23 -12.59 -0.76 -7.57
C ASN A 23 -11.54 0.10 -6.86
N ARG A 24 -11.07 1.19 -7.48
CA ARG A 24 -10.08 2.09 -6.88
C ARG A 24 -10.60 2.71 -5.58
N ARG A 25 -11.87 3.15 -5.55
CA ARG A 25 -12.50 3.65 -4.32
C ARG A 25 -12.63 2.57 -3.26
N GLY A 26 -12.92 1.33 -3.67
CA GLY A 26 -12.93 0.17 -2.78
C GLY A 26 -11.56 -0.10 -2.16
N ASP A 27 -10.50 -0.09 -2.97
CA ASP A 27 -9.12 -0.27 -2.53
C ASP A 27 -8.67 0.86 -1.59
N ASP A 28 -9.01 2.11 -1.91
CA ASP A 28 -8.72 3.26 -1.04
C ASP A 28 -9.42 3.12 0.32
N ALA A 29 -10.71 2.79 0.33
CA ALA A 29 -11.46 2.56 1.57
C ALA A 29 -10.88 1.40 2.39
N GLY A 30 -10.50 0.30 1.71
CA GLY A 30 -9.84 -0.84 2.32
C GLY A 30 -8.48 -0.46 2.94
N PHE A 31 -7.70 0.36 2.26
CA PHE A 31 -6.42 0.86 2.76
C PHE A 31 -6.59 1.76 3.99
N TYR A 32 -7.57 2.66 3.99
CA TYR A 32 -7.86 3.49 5.16
C TYR A 32 -8.35 2.65 6.35
N ALA A 33 -9.18 1.63 6.10
CA ALA A 33 -9.63 0.70 7.13
C ALA A 33 -8.46 -0.11 7.71
N LEU A 34 -7.55 -0.60 6.87
CA LEU A 34 -6.32 -1.29 7.29
C LEU A 34 -5.48 -0.37 8.17
N CYS A 35 -5.17 0.84 7.71
CA CYS A 35 -4.40 1.82 8.48
C CYS A 35 -5.05 2.13 9.83
N GLY A 36 -6.36 2.36 9.83
CA GLY A 36 -7.12 2.66 11.06
C GLY A 36 -7.09 1.51 12.06
N LEU A 37 -7.35 0.29 11.61
CA LEU A 37 -7.33 -0.89 12.47
C LEU A 37 -5.92 -1.18 12.99
N SER A 38 -4.90 -1.12 12.14
CA SER A 38 -3.52 -1.29 12.55
C SER A 38 -3.11 -0.26 13.60
N PHE A 39 -3.50 1.01 13.45
CA PHE A 39 -3.21 2.04 14.45
C PHE A 39 -3.89 1.75 15.79
N LEU A 40 -5.14 1.29 15.79
CA LEU A 40 -5.85 0.87 17.00
C LEU A 40 -5.17 -0.31 17.69
N LEU A 41 -4.74 -1.32 16.93
CA LEU A 41 -4.02 -2.48 17.45
C LEU A 41 -2.65 -2.09 18.04
N MET A 42 -1.92 -1.21 17.35
CA MET A 42 -0.66 -0.65 17.80
C MET A 42 -0.81 0.10 19.14
N ILE A 43 -1.87 0.88 19.31
CA ILE A 43 -2.20 1.53 20.60
C ILE A 43 -2.49 0.48 21.68
N TYR A 44 -3.31 -0.53 21.37
CA TYR A 44 -3.64 -1.59 22.31
C TYR A 44 -2.41 -2.39 22.76
N GLN A 45 -1.51 -2.73 21.84
CA GLN A 45 -0.25 -3.40 22.13
C GLN A 45 0.64 -2.55 23.04
N ALA A 46 0.71 -1.24 22.79
CA ALA A 46 1.47 -0.31 23.64
C ALA A 46 0.92 -0.27 25.07
N PHE A 47 -0.41 -0.28 25.26
CA PHE A 47 -1.01 -0.32 26.59
C PHE A 47 -0.86 -1.67 27.30
N THR A 48 -0.76 -2.76 26.55
CA THR A 48 -0.60 -4.13 27.09
C THR A 48 0.87 -4.55 27.24
N ASN A 49 1.84 -3.65 26.96
CA ASN A 49 3.28 -3.95 26.89
C ASN A 49 3.61 -5.15 25.98
N GLN A 50 2.79 -5.37 24.94
CA GLN A 50 3.05 -6.37 23.92
C GLN A 50 4.04 -5.84 22.88
N VAL A 51 4.72 -6.77 22.20
CA VAL A 51 5.75 -6.45 21.22
C VAL A 51 5.09 -5.90 19.95
N PHE A 52 5.30 -4.61 19.69
CA PHE A 52 4.64 -3.80 18.65
C PHE A 52 5.08 -4.06 17.20
N GLY A 53 6.15 -4.84 17.00
CA GLY A 53 6.83 -4.89 15.71
C GLY A 53 6.10 -5.69 14.62
N ASP A 54 5.11 -6.50 14.97
CA ASP A 54 4.35 -7.34 14.04
C ASP A 54 3.41 -6.53 13.13
N VAL A 55 2.51 -5.75 13.72
CA VAL A 55 1.53 -4.92 12.99
C VAL A 55 2.25 -3.84 12.19
N ALA A 56 3.31 -3.24 12.76
CA ALA A 56 4.13 -2.27 12.08
C ALA A 56 4.84 -2.86 10.84
N ALA A 57 5.40 -4.07 10.95
CA ALA A 57 6.06 -4.74 9.82
C ALA A 57 5.08 -4.99 8.66
N VAL A 58 3.88 -5.49 8.96
CA VAL A 58 2.84 -5.74 7.95
C VAL A 58 2.42 -4.45 7.24
N LEU A 59 2.31 -3.34 7.97
CA LEU A 59 1.92 -2.05 7.39
C LEU A 59 3.03 -1.47 6.50
N PHE A 60 4.29 -1.59 6.94
CA PHE A 60 5.44 -1.09 6.20
C PHE A 60 5.75 -1.91 4.95
N VAL A 61 5.61 -3.24 4.97
CA VAL A 61 5.77 -4.06 3.75
C VAL A 61 4.70 -3.73 2.72
N PHE A 62 3.44 -3.55 3.15
CA PHE A 62 2.36 -3.15 2.25
C PHE A 62 2.65 -1.79 1.61
N SER A 63 3.10 -0.81 2.40
CA SER A 63 3.48 0.53 1.92
C SER A 63 4.67 0.49 0.96
N SER A 64 5.65 -0.36 1.23
CA SER A 64 6.85 -0.55 0.40
C SER A 64 6.51 -1.15 -0.96
N VAL A 65 5.76 -2.25 -0.96
CA VAL A 65 5.31 -2.92 -2.20
C VAL A 65 4.39 -2.00 -3.00
N GLY A 66 3.47 -1.28 -2.35
CA GLY A 66 2.60 -0.31 -3.00
C GLY A 66 3.38 0.83 -3.67
N SER A 67 4.39 1.36 -2.98
CA SER A 67 5.29 2.39 -3.54
C SER A 67 6.11 1.85 -4.72
N PHE A 68 6.57 0.60 -4.64
CA PHE A 68 7.32 -0.04 -5.73
C PHE A 68 6.45 -0.32 -6.96
N ALA A 69 5.20 -0.73 -6.75
CA ALA A 69 4.22 -0.89 -7.83
C ALA A 69 3.95 0.44 -8.53
N ARG A 70 3.75 1.52 -7.77
CA ARG A 70 3.57 2.89 -8.32
C ARG A 70 4.82 3.38 -9.05
N TYR A 71 6.01 3.09 -8.52
CA TYR A 71 7.26 3.38 -9.22
C TYR A 71 7.34 2.69 -10.59
N ARG A 72 6.86 1.44 -10.70
CA ARG A 72 6.87 0.72 -11.98
C ARG A 72 5.99 1.39 -13.04
N THR A 73 4.90 2.01 -12.62
CA THR A 73 3.95 2.71 -13.51
C THR A 73 4.41 4.12 -13.86
N ASP A 74 4.80 4.92 -12.87
CA ASP A 74 5.09 6.36 -13.04
C ASP A 74 6.60 6.65 -13.26
N ARG A 75 7.49 5.70 -12.94
CA ARG A 75 8.96 5.83 -12.94
C ARG A 75 9.54 6.99 -12.12
N ASP A 76 8.75 7.60 -11.24
CA ASP A 76 9.22 8.68 -10.38
C ASP A 76 10.13 8.16 -9.24
N ARG A 77 11.34 8.71 -9.17
CA ARG A 77 12.36 8.36 -8.17
C ARG A 77 11.90 8.57 -6.73
N PHE A 78 10.91 9.44 -6.51
CA PHE A 78 10.32 9.65 -5.19
C PHE A 78 9.67 8.36 -4.64
N PHE A 79 8.89 7.65 -5.46
CA PHE A 79 8.25 6.40 -5.04
C PHE A 79 9.25 5.27 -4.78
N LEU A 80 10.36 5.24 -5.51
CA LEU A 80 11.44 4.29 -5.26
C LEU A 80 12.13 4.55 -3.92
N GLY A 81 12.42 5.82 -3.61
CA GLY A 81 12.98 6.22 -2.31
C GLY A 81 12.06 5.84 -1.15
N MET A 82 10.77 6.17 -1.26
CA MET A 82 9.75 5.81 -0.26
C MET A 82 9.61 4.30 -0.08
N GLY A 83 9.66 3.52 -1.17
CA GLY A 83 9.61 2.06 -1.13
C GLY A 83 10.80 1.46 -0.37
N ILE A 84 12.02 1.92 -0.66
CA ILE A 84 13.23 1.44 0.04
C ILE A 84 13.20 1.83 1.52
N PHE A 85 12.82 3.07 1.83
CA PHE A 85 12.75 3.56 3.20
C PHE A 85 11.74 2.76 4.05
N THR A 86 10.52 2.58 3.53
CA THR A 86 9.49 1.78 4.20
C THR A 86 9.87 0.30 4.29
N GLY A 87 10.58 -0.23 3.30
CA GLY A 87 11.14 -1.59 3.35
C GLY A 87 12.19 -1.77 4.46
N ALA A 88 13.08 -0.79 4.64
CA ALA A 88 14.05 -0.79 5.74
C ALA A 88 13.36 -0.73 7.11
N LEU A 89 12.32 0.11 7.25
CA LEU A 89 11.50 0.18 8.47
C LEU A 89 10.81 -1.15 8.77
N CYS A 90 10.30 -1.85 7.75
CA CYS A 90 9.70 -3.17 7.91
C CYS A 90 10.70 -4.20 8.47
N LEU A 91 11.92 -4.24 7.92
CA LEU A 91 12.94 -5.16 8.41
C LEU A 91 13.37 -4.83 9.84
N GLY A 92 13.45 -3.53 10.18
CA GLY A 92 13.73 -3.07 11.53
C GLY A 92 12.62 -3.47 12.53
N SER A 93 11.35 -3.27 12.18
CA SER A 93 10.23 -3.64 13.04
C SER A 93 10.10 -5.16 13.21
N LEU A 94 10.35 -5.93 12.14
CA LEU A 94 10.36 -7.39 12.20
C LEU A 94 11.52 -7.89 13.07
N GLY A 95 12.72 -7.33 12.89
CA GLY A 95 13.89 -7.69 13.69
C GLY A 95 13.68 -7.39 15.17
N TRP A 96 13.08 -6.23 15.49
CA TRP A 96 12.68 -5.87 16.84
C TRP A 96 11.65 -6.85 17.43
N TYR A 97 10.64 -7.22 16.63
CA TYR A 97 9.63 -8.19 17.04
C TYR A 97 10.25 -9.54 17.39
N ILE A 98 11.10 -10.07 16.50
CA ILE A 98 11.77 -11.36 16.68
C ILE A 98 12.69 -11.32 17.91
N TRP A 99 13.48 -10.26 18.07
CA TRP A 99 14.40 -10.12 19.20
C TRP A 99 13.70 -10.08 20.56
N HIS A 100 12.56 -9.39 20.66
CA HIS A 100 11.82 -9.30 21.91
C HIS A 100 10.95 -10.52 22.21
N THR A 101 10.72 -11.39 21.21
CA THR A 101 9.89 -12.60 21.35
C THR A 101 10.71 -13.86 21.64
N LEU A 102 11.99 -13.88 21.23
CA LEU A 102 12.98 -14.94 21.54
C LEU A 102 13.57 -14.77 22.95
#